data_AF-A0A963IM65-F1
#
_entry.id   AF-A0A963IM65-F1
#
_cell.length_a   1.000
_cell.length_b   1.000
_cell.length_c   1.000
_cell.angle_alpha   90.00
_cell.angle_beta   90.00
_cell.angle_gamma   90.00
#
_symmetry.space_group_name_H-M   'P 1'
#
loop_
_entity.id
_entity.type
_entity.pdbx_description
1 polymer ?
#
loop_
_entity_poly.entity_id
_entity_poly.type
_entity_poly.pdbx_seq_one_letter_code
_entity_poly.pdbx_strand_id
1 'polypeptide(L)'
;MEKLIRRYSAYIPRWCQAFGDHAPDPGGEGRAVEWLVGSDSVGVVVLPEVRRLLTHELLGAHKPELELGARSVRLNERTYAETSILGHPGYAALRELLRGSDDLYMFLTYHLIYPPGTRIITISRKPPLPLLYKEMAPLPILICD
;
A
#
# COMPACT_ATOMS: atom_id res chain seq x y z
N MET A 1 -9.27 -16.16 0.19
CA MET A 1 -10.36 -15.20 -0.10
C MET A 1 -9.92 -14.25 -1.19
N GLU A 2 -10.70 -14.15 -2.26
CA GLU A 2 -10.41 -13.24 -3.39
C GLU A 2 -11.09 -11.89 -3.19
N LYS A 3 -10.40 -10.80 -3.55
CA LYS A 3 -10.91 -9.42 -3.50
C LYS A 3 -10.44 -8.61 -4.70
N LEU A 4 -11.13 -7.51 -4.95
CA LEU A 4 -10.77 -6.56 -5.98
C LEU A 4 -10.57 -5.18 -5.36
N ILE A 5 -9.37 -4.62 -5.48
CA ILE A 5 -9.07 -3.27 -5.00
C ILE A 5 -9.14 -2.27 -6.13
N ARG A 6 -9.86 -1.16 -5.91
CA ARG A 6 -9.92 -0.05 -6.86
C ARG A 6 -8.62 0.74 -6.78
N ARG A 7 -7.94 0.87 -7.91
CA ARG A 7 -6.60 1.47 -7.98
C ARG A 7 -6.65 2.84 -8.61
N TYR A 8 -5.86 3.78 -8.08
CA TYR A 8 -5.83 5.14 -8.59
C TYR A 8 -4.40 5.64 -8.79
N SER A 9 -4.25 6.49 -9.81
CA SER A 9 -3.04 7.28 -10.04
C SER A 9 -3.39 8.76 -10.05
N ALA A 10 -2.46 9.61 -9.62
CA ALA A 10 -2.68 11.05 -9.66
C ALA A 10 -2.74 11.57 -11.10
N TYR A 11 -3.62 12.54 -11.38
CA TYR A 11 -3.65 13.27 -12.65
C TYR A 11 -2.38 14.09 -12.85
N ILE A 12 -1.92 14.74 -11.78
CA ILE A 12 -0.76 15.63 -11.80
C ILE A 12 0.49 14.84 -11.35
N PRO A 13 1.56 14.80 -12.16
CA PRO A 13 2.77 14.10 -11.80
C PRO A 13 3.32 14.55 -10.45
N ARG A 14 3.68 13.57 -9.62
CA ARG A 14 4.21 13.76 -8.24
C ARG A 14 3.21 14.36 -7.25
N TRP A 15 1.96 14.65 -7.63
CA TRP A 15 0.94 15.07 -6.69
C TRP A 15 0.36 13.88 -5.94
N CYS A 16 0.12 14.05 -4.65
CA CYS A 16 -0.53 13.07 -3.80
C CYS A 16 -1.34 13.83 -2.73
N GLN A 17 -2.46 13.27 -2.29
CA GLN A 17 -3.12 13.74 -1.07
C GLN A 17 -2.31 13.32 0.17
N ALA A 18 -2.53 14.02 1.28
CA ALA A 18 -1.92 13.65 2.55
C ALA A 18 -2.49 12.31 3.05
N PHE A 19 -1.66 11.51 3.73
CA PHE A 19 -2.11 10.28 4.39
C PHE A 19 -3.07 10.58 5.56
N GLY A 20 -2.78 11.66 6.30
CA GLY A 20 -3.49 12.05 7.51
C GLY A 20 -2.80 11.53 8.78
N ASP A 21 -3.53 11.62 9.89
CA ASP A 21 -3.05 11.21 11.20
C ASP A 21 -2.77 9.71 11.25
N HIS A 22 -1.63 9.36 11.83
CA HIS A 22 -1.20 7.99 12.03
C HIS A 22 -0.30 7.91 13.26
N ALA A 23 -0.26 6.73 13.87
CA ALA A 23 0.76 6.45 14.88
C ALA A 23 2.11 6.23 14.15
N PRO A 24 3.20 6.88 14.59
CA PRO A 24 4.52 6.58 14.06
C PRO A 24 4.88 5.12 14.37
N ASP A 25 5.51 4.44 13.42
CA ASP A 25 6.00 3.08 13.60
C ASP A 25 7.15 3.09 14.62
N PRO A 26 6.97 2.56 15.85
CA PRO A 26 7.99 2.65 16.90
C PRO A 26 9.31 1.97 16.55
N GLY A 27 9.31 1.11 15.52
CA GLY A 27 10.51 0.45 15.01
C GLY A 27 10.85 0.79 13.56
N GLY A 28 10.13 1.70 12.91
CA GLY A 28 10.17 1.89 11.45
C GLY A 28 11.34 2.74 10.94
N GLU A 29 11.91 3.60 11.78
CA GLU A 29 12.93 4.56 11.34
C GLU A 29 14.19 3.83 10.82
N GLY A 30 14.53 4.07 9.55
CA GLY A 30 15.69 3.45 8.89
C GLY A 30 15.47 2.02 8.34
N ARG A 31 14.25 1.46 8.41
CA ARG A 31 13.95 0.13 7.85
C ARG A 31 13.65 0.17 6.35
N ALA A 32 13.78 -1.00 5.73
CA ALA A 32 13.42 -1.19 4.32
C ALA A 32 11.92 -0.92 4.05
N VAL A 33 11.09 -1.19 5.06
CA VAL A 33 9.65 -1.00 5.07
C VAL A 33 9.27 -0.38 6.42
N GLU A 34 8.53 0.71 6.36
CA GLU A 34 7.93 1.39 7.50
C GLU A 34 6.40 1.42 7.29
N TRP A 35 5.66 1.13 8.36
CA TRP A 35 4.21 0.95 8.30
C TRP A 35 3.47 2.11 8.94
N LEU A 36 2.45 2.64 8.26
CA LEU A 36 1.57 3.67 8.78
C LEU A 36 0.19 3.09 8.98
N VAL A 37 -0.33 3.14 10.20
CA VAL A 37 -1.68 2.66 10.52
C VAL A 37 -2.54 3.84 10.92
N GLY A 38 -3.51 4.16 10.06
CA GLY A 38 -4.58 5.12 10.32
C GLY A 38 -5.86 4.40 10.74
N SER A 39 -6.91 5.17 11.00
CA SER A 39 -8.23 4.62 11.38
C SER A 39 -8.92 3.83 10.25
N ASP A 40 -8.77 4.31 9.01
CA ASP A 40 -9.42 3.76 7.82
C ASP A 40 -8.43 3.28 6.75
N SER A 41 -7.13 3.36 7.03
CA SER A 41 -6.08 3.16 6.04
C SER A 41 -4.83 2.51 6.63
N VAL A 42 -4.14 1.77 5.78
CA VAL A 42 -2.78 1.32 6.03
C VAL A 42 -1.89 1.85 4.91
N GLY A 43 -0.78 2.46 5.30
CA GLY A 43 0.25 3.00 4.43
C GLY A 43 1.53 2.21 4.57
N VAL A 44 2.26 2.10 3.46
CA VAL A 44 3.60 1.51 3.44
C VAL A 44 4.57 2.51 2.84
N VAL A 45 5.56 2.91 3.64
CA VAL A 45 6.74 3.62 3.17
C VAL A 45 7.80 2.57 2.89
N VAL A 46 8.43 2.67 1.72
CA VAL A 46 9.51 1.75 1.33
C VAL A 46 10.69 2.54 0.81
N LEU A 47 11.88 1.93 0.89
CA LEU A 47 13.10 2.52 0.32
C LEU A 47 12.92 2.86 -1.16
N PRO A 48 13.62 3.88 -1.70
CA PRO A 48 13.44 4.35 -3.07
C PRO A 48 13.54 3.26 -4.15
N GLU A 49 14.42 2.28 -3.96
CA GLU A 49 14.64 1.15 -4.87
C GLU A 49 13.41 0.22 -4.90
N VAL A 50 12.94 -0.17 -3.71
CA VAL A 50 11.72 -0.98 -3.54
C VAL A 50 10.50 -0.21 -4.05
N ARG A 51 10.44 1.10 -3.80
CA ARG A 51 9.37 1.96 -4.29
C ARG A 51 9.27 1.94 -5.80
N ARG A 52 10.40 2.01 -6.52
CA ARG A 52 10.39 2.00 -7.98
C ARG A 52 9.81 0.69 -8.50
N LEU A 53 10.22 -0.43 -7.90
CA LEU A 53 9.67 -1.75 -8.22
C LEU A 53 8.18 -1.81 -7.92
N LEU A 54 7.76 -1.52 -6.69
CA LEU A 54 6.36 -1.61 -6.29
C LEU A 54 5.46 -0.63 -7.05
N THR A 55 5.95 0.57 -7.37
CA THR A 55 5.18 1.53 -8.18
C THR A 55 5.04 1.03 -9.61
N HIS A 56 6.09 0.45 -10.18
CA HIS A 56 6.01 -0.17 -11.50
C HIS A 56 5.00 -1.33 -11.49
N GLU A 57 5.12 -2.24 -10.52
CA GLU A 57 4.30 -3.43 -10.45
C GLU A 57 2.83 -3.13 -10.06
N LEU A 58 2.61 -2.33 -9.04
CA LEU A 58 1.27 -2.07 -8.50
C LEU A 58 0.57 -0.91 -9.19
N LEU A 59 1.28 0.07 -9.75
CA LEU A 59 0.72 1.29 -10.35
C LEU A 59 1.11 1.46 -11.84
N GLY A 60 1.69 0.44 -12.46
CA GLY A 60 1.94 0.39 -13.89
C GLY A 60 0.72 -0.03 -14.72
N ALA A 61 0.91 -0.08 -16.04
CA ALA A 61 -0.16 -0.39 -17.00
C ALA A 61 -0.55 -1.88 -17.08
N HIS A 62 0.29 -2.78 -16.56
CA HIS A 62 -0.04 -4.21 -16.53
C HIS A 62 -1.11 -4.52 -15.46
N LYS A 63 -1.64 -5.74 -15.51
CA LYS A 63 -2.56 -6.28 -14.50
C LYS A 63 -1.74 -6.99 -13.42
N PRO A 64 -1.45 -6.34 -12.28
CA PRO A 64 -0.78 -7.01 -11.16
C PRO A 64 -1.66 -8.09 -10.54
N GLU A 65 -1.03 -9.15 -10.05
CA GLU A 65 -1.62 -10.15 -9.17
C GLU A 65 -0.91 -10.09 -7.83
N LEU A 66 -1.68 -9.98 -6.74
CA LEU A 66 -1.14 -9.90 -5.39
C LEU A 66 -1.75 -11.00 -4.52
N GLU A 67 -0.90 -11.83 -3.94
CA GLU A 67 -1.29 -12.81 -2.93
C GLU A 67 -0.67 -12.46 -1.58
N LEU A 68 -1.48 -12.44 -0.53
CA LEU A 68 -1.05 -12.18 0.85
C LEU A 68 -1.36 -13.38 1.73
N GLY A 69 -0.34 -14.16 2.06
CA GLY A 69 -0.37 -15.20 3.09
C GLY A 69 0.12 -14.70 4.44
N ALA A 70 0.01 -15.52 5.49
CA ALA A 70 0.56 -15.16 6.80
C ALA A 70 2.09 -15.01 6.79
N ARG A 71 2.78 -15.78 5.96
CA ARG A 71 4.25 -15.88 5.96
C ARG A 71 4.90 -15.63 4.60
N SER A 72 4.11 -15.24 3.61
CA SER A 72 4.61 -14.87 2.29
C SER A 72 3.69 -13.88 1.61
N VAL A 73 4.26 -13.01 0.79
CA VAL A 73 3.54 -12.16 -0.16
C VAL A 73 4.04 -12.50 -1.56
N ARG A 74 3.13 -12.78 -2.49
CA ARG A 74 3.46 -12.97 -3.90
C ARG A 74 2.96 -11.77 -4.69
N LEU A 75 3.84 -11.12 -5.42
CA LEU A 75 3.50 -10.07 -6.37
C LEU A 75 3.96 -10.52 -7.75
N ASN A 76 3.00 -10.83 -8.62
CA ASN A 76 3.24 -11.46 -9.91
C ASN A 76 4.08 -12.74 -9.74
N GLU A 77 5.28 -12.79 -10.32
CA GLU A 77 6.19 -13.93 -10.27
C GLU A 77 7.13 -13.90 -9.06
N ARG A 78 7.12 -12.83 -8.26
CA ARG A 78 8.05 -12.64 -7.13
C ARG A 78 7.40 -13.00 -5.82
N THR A 79 8.07 -13.85 -5.03
CA THR A 79 7.64 -14.20 -3.67
C THR A 79 8.57 -13.59 -2.64
N TYR A 80 7.98 -12.97 -1.61
CA TYR A 80 8.66 -12.31 -0.50
C TYR A 80 8.27 -13.00 0.81
N ALA A 81 9.26 -13.39 1.63
CA ALA A 81 9.04 -14.12 2.88
C ALA A 81 9.83 -13.52 4.07
N GLU A 82 10.19 -12.24 3.97
CA GLU A 82 11.00 -11.53 4.95
C GLU A 82 10.28 -11.44 6.30
N THR A 83 10.78 -12.14 7.31
CA THR A 83 10.07 -12.31 8.59
C THR A 83 9.95 -10.99 9.36
N SER A 84 10.93 -10.09 9.19
CA SER A 84 10.92 -8.75 9.81
C SER A 84 9.77 -7.87 9.30
N ILE A 85 9.33 -8.09 8.06
CA ILE A 85 8.21 -7.36 7.44
C ILE A 85 6.89 -8.06 7.75
N LEU A 86 6.83 -9.38 7.55
CA LEU A 86 5.57 -10.15 7.67
C LEU A 86 5.16 -10.42 9.12
N GLY A 87 6.11 -10.39 10.06
CA GLY A 87 5.82 -10.42 11.49
C GLY A 87 5.45 -9.05 12.08
N HIS A 88 5.46 -7.99 11.28
CA HIS A 88 5.22 -6.63 11.79
C HIS A 88 3.73 -6.39 12.07
N PRO A 89 3.37 -5.68 13.16
CA PRO A 89 1.97 -5.30 13.44
C PRO A 89 1.30 -4.56 12.28
N GLY A 90 2.07 -3.77 11.51
CA GLY A 90 1.56 -3.11 10.30
C GLY A 90 1.10 -4.07 9.20
N TYR A 91 1.79 -5.20 9.02
CA TYR A 91 1.36 -6.23 8.08
C TYR A 91 0.09 -6.94 8.56
N ALA A 92 -0.02 -7.18 9.86
CA ALA A 92 -1.25 -7.70 10.47
C ALA A 92 -2.43 -6.73 10.23
N ALA A 93 -2.23 -5.43 10.48
CA ALA A 93 -3.22 -4.40 10.23
C ALA A 93 -3.64 -4.32 8.75
N LEU A 94 -2.70 -4.47 7.81
CA LEU A 94 -3.03 -4.57 6.39
C LEU A 94 -3.93 -5.77 6.10
N ARG A 95 -3.57 -6.96 6.58
CA ARG A 95 -4.39 -8.17 6.37
C ARG A 95 -5.78 -8.04 7.01
N GLU A 96 -5.88 -7.43 8.18
CA GLU A 96 -7.16 -7.14 8.83
C GLU A 96 -8.02 -6.17 8.02
N LEU A 97 -7.43 -5.06 7.53
CA LEU A 97 -8.10 -4.09 6.67
C LEU A 97 -8.65 -4.77 5.41
N LEU A 98 -7.81 -5.58 4.75
CA LEU A 98 -8.19 -6.32 3.55
C LEU A 98 -9.32 -7.32 3.82
N ARG A 99 -9.32 -7.99 4.98
CA ARG A 99 -10.39 -8.92 5.34
C ARG A 99 -11.71 -8.23 5.69
N GLY A 100 -11.65 -7.10 6.38
CA GLY A 100 -12.82 -6.46 6.98
C GLY A 100 -13.62 -5.50 6.09
N SER A 101 -13.25 -5.28 4.83
CA SER A 101 -13.93 -4.28 3.97
C SER A 101 -13.97 -4.70 2.51
N ASP A 102 -15.15 -4.71 1.89
CA ASP A 102 -15.32 -5.13 0.49
C ASP A 102 -14.84 -4.07 -0.50
N ASP A 103 -15.13 -2.81 -0.21
CA ASP A 103 -14.65 -1.67 -0.99
C ASP A 103 -13.35 -1.12 -0.41
N LEU A 104 -12.27 -1.27 -1.18
CA LEU A 104 -10.95 -0.74 -0.84
C LEU A 104 -10.33 -0.01 -2.00
N TYR A 105 -9.56 1.02 -1.66
CA TYR A 105 -8.96 1.96 -2.60
C TYR A 105 -7.45 2.00 -2.38
N MET A 106 -6.68 1.77 -3.45
CA MET A 106 -5.23 1.88 -3.45
C MET A 106 -4.76 3.11 -4.22
N PHE A 107 -3.94 3.94 -3.58
CA PHE A 107 -3.35 5.13 -4.18
C PHE A 107 -2.08 5.57 -3.45
N LEU A 108 -1.33 6.48 -4.06
CA LEU A 108 -0.16 7.09 -3.41
C LEU A 108 -0.56 8.29 -2.57
N THR A 109 -0.05 8.36 -1.34
CA THR A 109 -0.15 9.54 -0.45
C THR A 109 1.24 10.06 -0.09
N TYR A 110 1.28 11.18 0.64
CA TYR A 110 2.48 11.70 1.29
C TYR A 110 2.16 12.13 2.73
N HIS A 111 3.18 12.41 3.53
CA HIS A 111 3.01 13.06 4.82
C HIS A 111 4.15 14.04 5.06
N LEU A 112 3.88 15.15 5.77
CA LEU A 112 4.80 16.29 5.92
C LEU A 112 6.04 15.99 6.76
N ILE A 113 5.96 15.00 7.66
CA ILE A 113 7.08 14.62 8.54
C ILE A 113 8.15 13.80 7.79
N TYR A 114 7.81 13.22 6.64
CA TYR A 114 8.77 12.44 5.85
C TYR A 114 9.57 13.31 4.90
N PRO A 115 10.80 12.91 4.55
CA PRO A 115 11.62 13.63 3.59
C PRO A 115 10.87 13.89 2.27
N PRO A 116 11.10 15.05 1.63
CA PRO A 116 10.51 15.37 0.34
C PRO A 116 10.72 14.25 -0.69
N GLY A 117 9.65 13.93 -1.43
CA GLY A 117 9.67 12.86 -2.43
C GLY A 117 9.40 11.46 -1.88
N THR A 118 9.26 11.29 -0.56
CA THR A 118 8.71 10.06 0.03
C THR A 118 7.26 9.88 -0.42
N ARG A 119 6.90 8.66 -0.81
CA ARG A 119 5.55 8.30 -1.25
C ARG A 119 5.12 7.06 -0.50
N ILE A 120 3.87 7.08 -0.05
CA ILE A 120 3.27 6.05 0.78
C ILE A 120 2.30 5.29 -0.12
N ILE A 121 2.50 3.98 -0.28
CA ILE A 121 1.49 3.13 -0.93
C ILE A 121 0.38 2.92 0.09
N THR A 122 -0.81 3.46 -0.19
CA THR A 122 -1.92 3.49 0.76
C THR A 122 -3.03 2.59 0.28
N ILE A 123 -3.56 1.77 1.18
CA ILE A 123 -4.84 1.07 1.03
C ILE A 123 -5.80 1.68 2.05
N SER A 124 -7.00 2.04 1.60
CA SER A 124 -7.95 2.83 2.37
C SER A 124 -9.38 2.34 2.15
N ARG A 125 -10.24 2.45 3.16
CA ARG A 125 -11.70 2.29 3.02
C ARG A 125 -12.37 3.50 2.38
N LYS A 126 -11.70 4.65 2.39
CA LYS A 126 -12.18 5.89 1.79
C LYS A 126 -11.53 6.10 0.42
N PRO A 127 -12.30 6.49 -0.61
CA PRO A 127 -11.74 6.82 -1.91
C PRO A 127 -10.81 8.03 -1.83
N PRO A 128 -9.83 8.15 -2.73
CA PRO A 128 -9.03 9.37 -2.83
C PRO A 128 -9.88 10.53 -3.40
N LEU A 129 -9.40 11.76 -3.25
CA LEU A 129 -10.07 12.94 -3.77
C LEU A 129 -10.22 12.87 -5.31
N PRO A 130 -11.46 12.84 -5.85
CA PRO A 130 -11.68 12.58 -7.27
C PRO A 130 -11.03 13.59 -8.22
N LEU A 131 -10.88 14.85 -7.78
CA LEU A 131 -10.24 15.90 -8.59
C LEU A 131 -8.75 15.65 -8.86
N LEU A 132 -8.12 14.78 -8.07
CA LEU A 132 -6.67 14.59 -8.09
C LEU A 132 -6.26 13.24 -8.67
N TYR A 133 -7.19 12.29 -8.68
CA TYR A 133 -6.90 10.90 -8.97
C TYR A 133 -7.82 10.38 -10.06
N LYS A 134 -7.21 9.68 -11.03
CA LYS A 134 -7.91 8.86 -12.00
C LYS A 134 -7.90 7.40 -11.55
N GLU A 135 -9.04 6.76 -11.71
CA GLU A 135 -9.14 5.31 -11.52
C GLU A 135 -8.39 4.57 -12.65
N MET A 136 -7.79 3.45 -12.29
CA MET A 136 -7.05 2.54 -13.15
C MET A 136 -7.73 1.18 -13.19
N ALA A 137 -7.19 0.26 -14.01
CA ALA A 137 -7.57 -1.14 -13.90
C ALA A 137 -7.37 -1.63 -12.45
N PRO A 138 -8.38 -2.29 -11.85
CA PRO A 138 -8.34 -2.70 -10.46
C PRO A 138 -7.29 -3.80 -10.23
N LEU A 139 -6.92 -3.97 -8.97
CA LEU A 139 -5.94 -4.96 -8.50
C LEU A 139 -6.67 -6.17 -7.90
N PRO A 140 -6.65 -7.34 -8.55
CA PRO A 140 -7.08 -8.59 -7.93
C PRO A 140 -6.12 -8.99 -6.80
N ILE A 141 -6.70 -9.41 -5.67
CA ILE A 141 -5.95 -9.83 -4.49
C ILE A 141 -6.47 -11.17 -4.00
N LEU A 142 -5.55 -12.11 -3.73
CA LEU A 142 -5.83 -13.34 -3.01
C LEU A 142 -5.29 -13.24 -1.58
N ILE A 143 -6.14 -13.41 -0.59
CA ILE A 143 -5.75 -13.49 0.82
C ILE A 143 -5.76 -14.96 1.23
N CYS A 144 -4.59 -15.51 1.51
CA CYS A 144 -4.40 -16.87 2.02
C CYS A 144 -4.26 -16.82 3.54
N ASP A 145 -4.65 -17.90 4.22
CA ASP A 145 -4.47 -18.00 5.67
C ASP A 145 -3.05 -18.38 6.04
#